data_AF-A0A5T0VUB5-F1
#
_entry.id   AF-A0A5T0VUB5-F1
#
_cell.length_a   1.000
_cell.length_b   1.000
_cell.length_c   1.000
_cell.angle_alpha   90.00
_cell.angle_beta   90.00
_cell.angle_gamma   90.00
#
_symmetry.space_group_name_H-M   'P 1'
#
loop_
_entity.id
_entity.type
_entity.pdbx_description
1 polymer ?
#
loop_
_entity_poly.entity_id
_entity_poly.type
_entity_poly.pdbx_seq_one_letter_code
_entity_poly.pdbx_strand_id
1 'polypeptide(L)'
;MNSISQKNLELFSKLSGDFNPLHLDQEFAKNSYYGDQVIYGIYQVFLTLENFFKKNQKNIKIQKIKASFINPLFKNEDFKLKSIKSKNNFLKKY
;
A
#
# COMPACT_ATOMS: atom_id res chain seq x y z
N MET A 1 -11.35 -3.25 -10.98
CA MET A 1 -10.14 -3.78 -10.30
C MET A 1 -9.11 -2.67 -10.26
N ASN A 2 -8.24 -2.66 -9.26
CA ASN A 2 -7.19 -1.65 -9.15
C ASN A 2 -5.87 -2.27 -9.58
N SER A 3 -5.06 -1.52 -10.32
CA SER A 3 -3.70 -1.88 -10.73
C SER A 3 -2.78 -0.67 -10.57
N ILE A 4 -1.47 -0.92 -10.40
CA ILE A 4 -0.45 0.12 -10.24
C ILE A 4 0.49 0.07 -11.43
N SER A 5 0.60 1.19 -12.16
CA SER A 5 1.47 1.29 -13.32
C SER A 5 2.94 1.50 -12.91
N GLN A 6 3.87 1.23 -13.83
CA GLN A 6 5.28 1.56 -13.66
C GLN A 6 5.50 3.05 -13.35
N LYS A 7 4.77 3.94 -14.03
CA LYS A 7 4.83 5.39 -13.80
C LYS A 7 4.45 5.78 -12.38
N ASN A 8 3.50 5.06 -11.76
CA ASN A 8 3.13 5.30 -10.37
C ASN A 8 4.28 4.94 -9.41
N LEU A 9 4.99 3.84 -9.69
CA LEU A 9 6.14 3.40 -8.89
C LEU A 9 7.31 4.39 -8.99
N GLU A 10 7.62 4.86 -10.21
CA GLU A 10 8.64 5.87 -10.46
C GLU A 10 8.31 7.23 -9.85
N LEU A 11 7.03 7.62 -9.85
CA LEU A 11 6.60 8.84 -9.18
C LEU A 11 6.71 8.68 -7.66
N PHE A 12 6.30 7.52 -7.13
CA PHE A 12 6.37 7.25 -5.70
C PHE A 12 7.83 7.25 -5.20
N SER A 13 8.78 6.67 -5.94
CA SER A 13 10.19 6.67 -5.57
C SER A 13 10.75 8.09 -5.47
N LYS A 14 10.44 8.94 -6.45
CA LYS A 14 10.85 10.35 -6.45
C LYS A 14 10.29 11.14 -5.27
N LEU A 15 9.04 10.88 -4.88
CA LEU A 15 8.37 11.58 -3.78
C LEU A 15 8.77 11.06 -2.40
N SER A 16 9.00 9.76 -2.27
CA SER A 16 9.33 9.11 -0.99
C SER A 16 10.82 9.05 -0.71
N GLY A 17 11.67 9.14 -1.74
CA GLY A 17 13.10 8.90 -1.66
C GLY A 17 13.50 7.41 -1.68
N ASP A 18 12.53 6.50 -1.78
CA ASP A 18 12.82 5.06 -1.85
C ASP A 18 13.03 4.60 -3.30
N PHE A 19 14.29 4.56 -3.72
CA PHE A 19 14.73 4.12 -5.04
C PHE A 19 15.13 2.64 -5.09
N ASN A 20 14.66 1.81 -4.16
CA ASN A 20 15.02 0.39 -4.16
C ASN A 20 14.65 -0.26 -5.52
N PRO A 21 15.63 -0.85 -6.24
CA PRO A 21 15.40 -1.43 -7.57
C PRO A 21 14.39 -2.57 -7.55
N LEU A 22 14.13 -3.19 -6.38
CA LEU A 22 13.08 -4.19 -6.22
C LEU A 22 11.70 -3.71 -6.70
N HIS A 23 11.43 -2.41 -6.59
CA HIS A 23 10.16 -1.81 -7.02
C HIS A 23 10.21 -1.27 -8.45
N LEU A 24 11.38 -0.93 -8.96
CA LEU A 24 11.54 -0.10 -10.16
C LEU A 24 12.09 -0.86 -11.36
N ASP A 25 12.91 -1.87 -11.11
CA ASP A 25 13.66 -2.62 -12.11
C ASP A 25 13.14 -4.06 -12.20
N GLN A 26 12.62 -4.41 -13.38
CA GLN A 26 12.05 -5.72 -13.66
C GLN A 26 13.08 -6.84 -13.65
N GLU A 27 14.29 -6.58 -14.12
CA GLU A 27 15.37 -7.57 -14.21
C GLU A 27 15.95 -7.83 -12.82
N PHE A 28 16.22 -6.76 -12.06
CA PHE A 28 16.63 -6.89 -10.66
C PHE A 28 15.59 -7.67 -9.84
N ALA A 29 14.31 -7.33 -9.98
CA ALA A 29 13.24 -7.97 -9.22
C ALA A 29 13.04 -9.45 -9.59
N LYS A 30 13.17 -9.81 -10.88
CA LYS A 30 13.14 -11.22 -11.34
C LYS A 30 14.23 -12.08 -10.71
N ASN A 31 15.41 -11.50 -10.50
CA ASN A 31 16.55 -12.18 -9.88
C ASN A 31 16.53 -12.11 -8.35
N SER A 32 15.55 -11.42 -7.76
CA SER A 32 15.36 -11.35 -6.32
C SER A 32 14.56 -12.56 -5.80
N TYR A 33 14.52 -12.71 -4.47
CA TYR A 33 13.67 -13.71 -3.81
C TYR A 33 12.18 -13.61 -4.18
N TYR A 34 11.70 -12.43 -4.57
CA TYR A 34 10.30 -12.20 -4.92
C TYR A 34 9.95 -12.68 -6.33
N GLY A 35 10.91 -12.81 -7.24
CA GLY A 35 10.71 -13.27 -8.62
C GLY A 35 10.00 -12.30 -9.57
N ASP A 36 9.47 -11.18 -9.07
CA ASP A 36 8.87 -10.10 -9.87
C ASP A 36 8.84 -8.78 -9.08
N GLN A 37 8.58 -7.65 -9.74
CA GLN A 37 8.46 -6.33 -9.11
C GLN A 37 7.32 -6.31 -8.09
N VAL A 38 7.64 -5.97 -6.86
CA VAL A 38 6.65 -5.81 -5.78
C VAL A 38 6.30 -4.33 -5.58
N ILE A 39 5.06 -4.05 -5.24
CA ILE A 39 4.60 -2.72 -4.87
C ILE A 39 5.06 -2.39 -3.44
N TYR A 40 5.55 -1.15 -3.24
CA TYR A 40 5.90 -0.62 -1.92
C TYR A 40 4.82 -0.89 -0.87
N GLY A 41 5.17 -1.49 0.26
CA GLY A 41 4.20 -1.78 1.33
C GLY A 41 3.48 -0.51 1.82
N ILE A 42 4.22 0.57 2.09
CA ILE A 42 3.63 1.83 2.53
C ILE A 42 2.70 2.46 1.48
N TYR A 43 2.96 2.24 0.18
CA TYR A 43 2.06 2.72 -0.88
C TYR A 43 0.69 2.02 -0.79
N GLN A 44 0.65 0.73 -0.45
CA GLN A 44 -0.60 0.01 -0.21
C GLN A 44 -1.42 0.61 0.95
N VAL A 45 -0.74 1.11 2.00
CA VAL A 45 -1.40 1.83 3.11
C VAL A 45 -2.02 3.13 2.61
N PHE A 46 -1.30 3.93 1.83
CA PHE A 46 -1.84 5.18 1.28
C PHE A 46 -3.02 4.94 0.33
N LEU A 47 -2.97 3.93 -0.53
CA LEU A 47 -4.10 3.54 -1.38
C LEU A 47 -5.33 3.16 -0.55
N THR A 48 -5.11 2.45 0.55
CA THR A 48 -6.18 2.06 1.47
C THR A 48 -6.81 3.29 2.15
N LEU A 49 -5.97 4.21 2.64
CA LEU A 49 -6.42 5.46 3.25
C LEU A 49 -7.16 6.35 2.25
N GLU A 50 -6.64 6.52 1.03
CA GLU A 50 -7.28 7.29 -0.03
C GLU A 50 -8.67 6.75 -0.35
N ASN A 51 -8.79 5.42 -0.56
CA ASN A 51 -10.08 4.78 -0.80
C ASN A 51 -11.02 4.90 0.41
N PHE A 52 -10.51 4.87 1.64
CA PHE A 52 -11.30 5.12 2.85
C PHE A 52 -11.82 6.56 2.90
N PHE A 53 -10.96 7.56 2.68
CA PHE A 53 -11.35 8.98 2.71
C PHE A 53 -12.26 9.36 1.55
N LYS A 54 -12.11 8.78 0.35
CA LYS A 54 -13.06 9.00 -0.75
C LYS A 54 -14.47 8.54 -0.41
N LYS A 55 -14.61 7.51 0.44
CA LYS A 55 -15.90 6.92 0.84
C LYS A 55 -16.51 7.55 2.09
N ASN A 56 -15.73 8.26 2.90
CA ASN A 56 -16.16 8.79 4.20
C ASN A 56 -15.94 10.30 4.25
N GLN A 57 -16.92 11.07 4.74
CA GLN A 57 -16.93 12.53 4.68
C GLN A 57 -15.76 13.22 5.42
N LYS A 58 -15.56 14.50 5.08
CA LYS A 58 -14.56 15.42 5.62
C LYS A 58 -14.82 15.66 7.11
N ASN A 59 -14.07 14.99 7.99
CA ASN A 59 -13.72 15.35 9.38
C ASN A 59 -13.22 14.12 10.15
N ILE A 60 -12.31 13.34 9.54
CA ILE A 60 -11.75 12.15 10.16
C ILE A 60 -10.44 12.54 10.84
N LYS A 61 -10.37 12.32 12.16
CA LYS A 61 -9.12 12.37 12.91
C LYS A 61 -8.52 10.98 13.00
N ILE A 62 -7.39 10.75 12.33
CA ILE A 62 -6.62 9.53 12.51
C ILE A 62 -5.85 9.63 13.82
N GLN A 63 -6.06 8.68 14.73
CA GLN A 63 -5.30 8.58 15.99
C GLN A 63 -4.17 7.54 15.90
N LYS A 64 -4.41 6.44 15.19
CA LYS A 64 -3.46 5.33 15.05
C LYS A 64 -3.71 4.60 13.75
N ILE A 65 -2.63 4.27 13.04
CA ILE A 65 -2.64 3.33 11.92
C ILE A 65 -1.75 2.16 12.32
N LYS A 66 -2.26 0.94 12.13
CA LYS A 66 -1.47 -0.29 12.23
C LYS A 66 -1.64 -1.04 10.91
N ALA A 67 -0.52 -1.39 10.27
CA ALA A 67 -0.48 -2.15 9.04
C ALA A 67 0.38 -3.40 9.24
N SER A 68 0.03 -4.48 8.54
CA SER A 68 0.79 -5.73 8.51
C SER A 68 0.86 -6.19 7.05
N PHE A 69 2.08 -6.42 6.56
CA PHE A 69 2.34 -6.83 5.19
C PHE A 69 2.56 -8.33 5.19
N ILE A 70 1.48 -9.08 4.95
CA ILE A 70 1.49 -10.56 5.05
C ILE A 70 2.12 -11.16 3.80
N ASN A 71 1.69 -10.72 2.62
CA ASN A 71 2.19 -11.16 1.32
C ASN A 71 2.63 -9.95 0.48
N PRO A 72 3.62 -10.10 -0.41
CA PRO A 72 3.93 -9.08 -1.41
C PRO A 72 2.74 -8.89 -2.35
N LEU A 73 2.56 -7.66 -2.83
CA LEU A 73 1.64 -7.36 -3.93
C LEU A 73 2.50 -7.12 -5.17
N PHE A 74 2.27 -7.87 -6.24
CA PHE A 74 3.06 -7.74 -7.46
C PHE A 74 2.49 -6.65 -8.37
N LYS A 75 3.37 -6.00 -9.15
CA LYS A 75 2.99 -4.92 -10.07
C LYS A 75 1.95 -5.35 -11.10
N ASN A 76 2.08 -6.55 -11.64
CA ASN A 76 1.24 -7.06 -12.71
C ASN A 76 -0.04 -7.76 -12.20
N GLU A 77 -0.35 -7.63 -10.91
CA GLU A 77 -1.54 -8.21 -10.30
C GLU A 77 -2.63 -7.17 -10.07
N ASP A 78 -3.86 -7.57 -10.35
CA ASP A 78 -5.05 -6.84 -9.93
C ASP A 78 -5.35 -7.08 -8.45
N PHE A 79 -5.70 -6.01 -7.73
CA PHE A 79 -6.10 -6.11 -6.34
C PHE A 79 -7.46 -5.44 -6.08
N LYS A 80 -8.06 -5.81 -4.95
CA LYS A 80 -9.34 -5.27 -4.46
C LYS A 80 -9.18 -4.80 -3.02
N LEU A 81 -9.55 -3.54 -2.78
CA LEU A 81 -9.59 -2.99 -1.43
C LEU A 81 -10.96 -3.24 -0.80
N LYS A 82 -10.99 -3.97 0.32
CA LYS A 82 -12.19 -4.21 1.12
C LYS A 82 -12.08 -3.45 2.44
N SER A 83 -13.09 -2.65 2.77
CA SER A 83 -13.18 -1.98 4.06
C SER A 83 -14.16 -2.75 4.95
N ILE A 84 -13.72 -3.12 6.14
CA ILE A 84 -14.53 -3.83 7.13
C ILE A 84 -14.57 -2.95 8.38
N LYS A 85 -15.78 -2.60 8.83
CA LYS A 85 -15.97 -1.89 10.10
C LYS A 85 -16.03 -2.92 11.22
N SER A 86 -15.04 -2.92 12.11
CA SER A 86 -15.11 -3.68 13.36
C SER A 86 -15.52 -2.75 14.50
N LYS A 87 -16.48 -3.18 15.34
CA LYS A 87 -16.74 -2.56 16.64
C LYS A 87 -15.65 -3.01 17.62
N ASN A 88 -14.45 -2.44 17.51
CA ASN A 88 -13.43 -2.66 18.53
C ASN A 88 -13.65 -1.66 19.67
N ASN A 89 -14.19 -2.15 20.79
CA ASN A 89 -14.16 -1.45 22.08
C ASN A 89 -12.70 -1.33 22.52
N PHE A 90 -11.98 -0.31 22.05
CA PHE A 90 -10.70 0.06 22.65
C PHE A 90 -10.99 0.66 24.03
N LEU A 91 -11.13 -0.21 25.04
CA LEU A 91 -11.02 0.17 26.43
C LEU A 91 -9.62 0.79 26.62
N LYS A 92 -9.57 2.10 26.83
CA LYS A 92 -8.37 2.75 27.35
C LYS A 92 -8.08 2.11 28.71
N LYS A 93 -7.03 1.29 28.79
CA LYS A 93 -6.38 1.06 30.08
C LYS A 93 -5.54 2.29 30.37
N TYR A 94 -5.94 3.02 31.40
CA TYR A 94 -5.20 4.11 32.01
C TYR A 94 -3.92 3.59 32.65
#